data_AF-A0A1H2ZSG5-F1
#
_entry.id   AF-A0A1H2ZSG5-F1
#
_cell.length_a   1.000
_cell.length_b   1.000
_cell.length_c   1.000
_cell.angle_alpha   90.00
_cell.angle_beta   90.00
_cell.angle_gamma   90.00
#
_symmetry.space_group_name_H-M   'P 1'
#
loop_
_entity.id
_entity.type
_entity.pdbx_description
1 polymer ?
#
loop_
_entity_poly.entity_id
_entity_poly.type
_entity_poly.pdbx_seq_one_letter_code
_entity_poly.pdbx_strand_id
1 'polypeptide(L)'
;MFEEGGQRADSNTGWAHIANHDKAATVIDTILRLNAEETYTKTALSEAAGVPLKTLYLDGTLEELVTVGLLEKHEAEGEETLFSVDDGSEAFEAAKAFDTAAATSSEVNN
;
A
#
# COMPACT_ATOMS: atom_id res chain seq x y z
N MET A 1 8.93 34.69 -15.10
CA MET A 1 9.04 34.16 -13.73
C MET A 1 7.92 33.14 -13.64
N PHE A 2 8.26 31.85 -13.79
CA PHE A 2 7.26 30.80 -13.71
C PHE A 2 7.00 30.58 -12.23
N GLU A 3 5.88 31.10 -11.74
CA GLU A 3 5.33 30.64 -10.46
C GLU A 3 4.85 29.20 -10.71
N GLU A 4 5.75 28.24 -10.49
CA GLU A 4 5.37 26.85 -10.27
C GLU A 4 4.52 26.82 -9.00
N GLY A 5 3.20 26.93 -9.19
CA GLY A 5 2.20 26.57 -8.22
C GLY A 5 2.27 25.06 -7.97
N GLY A 6 3.29 24.63 -7.24
CA GLY A 6 3.35 23.32 -6.61
C GLY A 6 2.35 23.27 -5.47
N GLN A 7 1.07 23.28 -5.82
CA GLN A 7 -0.02 22.95 -4.93
C GLN A 7 0.16 21.46 -4.62
N ARG A 8 0.98 21.14 -3.61
CA ARG A 8 0.93 19.84 -2.95
C ARG A 8 -0.48 19.75 -2.42
N ALA A 9 -1.36 19.12 -3.19
CA ALA A 9 -2.76 19.16 -2.93
C ALA A 9 -2.99 18.50 -1.56
N ASP A 10 -3.55 19.26 -0.63
CA ASP A 10 -4.30 18.77 0.54
C ASP A 10 -5.56 17.99 0.07
N SER A 11 -5.40 17.09 -0.90
CA SER A 11 -6.44 16.23 -1.43
C SER A 11 -6.45 14.97 -0.58
N ASN A 12 -7.52 14.77 0.20
CA ASN A 12 -7.73 13.55 0.99
C ASN A 12 -8.14 12.36 0.09
N THR A 13 -7.50 12.22 -1.08
CA THR A 13 -7.79 11.17 -2.06
C THR A 13 -6.83 10.01 -1.85
N GLY A 14 -7.26 8.77 -2.12
CA GLY A 14 -6.41 7.59 -1.96
C GLY A 14 -5.08 7.67 -2.72
N TRP A 15 -5.05 8.34 -3.89
CA TRP A 15 -3.81 8.53 -4.65
C TRP A 15 -2.86 9.58 -4.08
N ALA A 16 -3.37 10.57 -3.35
CA ALA A 16 -2.51 11.53 -2.66
C ALA A 16 -1.77 10.86 -1.50
N HIS A 17 -2.45 9.96 -0.78
CA HIS A 17 -1.83 9.10 0.23
C HIS A 17 -0.71 8.26 -0.37
N ILE A 18 -0.95 7.61 -1.52
CA ILE A 18 0.11 6.83 -2.20
C ILE A 18 1.27 7.73 -2.67
N ALA A 19 0.99 8.90 -3.25
CA ALA A 19 2.01 9.80 -3.79
C ALA A 19 2.91 10.42 -2.71
N ASN A 20 2.43 10.53 -1.47
CA ASN A 20 3.21 11.03 -0.34
C ASN A 20 4.23 10.01 0.19
N HIS A 21 4.12 8.75 -0.22
CA HIS A 21 4.92 7.64 0.28
C HIS A 21 5.63 6.94 -0.89
N ASP A 22 6.94 7.17 -1.04
CA ASP A 22 7.76 6.74 -2.20
C ASP A 22 7.69 5.23 -2.49
N LYS A 23 7.34 4.42 -1.48
CA LYS A 23 7.27 2.95 -1.58
C LYS A 23 5.86 2.38 -1.52
N ALA A 24 4.83 3.23 -1.37
CA ALA A 24 3.45 2.76 -1.27
C ALA A 24 3.04 1.94 -2.49
N ALA A 25 3.32 2.40 -3.72
CA ALA A 25 2.96 1.66 -4.93
C ALA A 25 3.57 0.25 -4.99
N THR A 26 4.85 0.09 -4.63
CA THR A 26 5.53 -1.21 -4.59
C THR A 26 4.94 -2.13 -3.52
N VAL A 27 4.63 -1.58 -2.35
CA VAL A 27 4.04 -2.34 -1.25
C VAL A 27 2.60 -2.75 -1.58
N ILE A 28 1.82 -1.88 -2.24
CA ILE A 28 0.45 -2.19 -2.70
C ILE A 28 0.46 -3.35 -3.71
N ASP A 29 1.32 -3.29 -4.74
CA ASP A 29 1.47 -4.41 -5.70
C ASP A 29 1.79 -5.74 -5.01
N THR A 30 2.58 -5.68 -3.94
CA THR A 30 2.91 -6.86 -3.12
C THR A 30 1.70 -7.35 -2.35
N ILE A 31 1.00 -6.47 -1.62
CA ILE A 31 -0.16 -6.79 -0.79
C ILE A 31 -1.28 -7.45 -1.62
N LEU A 32 -1.52 -6.97 -2.84
CA LEU A 32 -2.53 -7.53 -3.74
C LEU A 32 -2.25 -8.98 -4.15
N ARG A 33 -1.01 -9.47 -3.95
CA ARG A 33 -0.58 -10.85 -4.25
C ARG A 33 -0.39 -11.72 -3.00
N LEU A 34 -0.45 -11.12 -1.80
CA LEU A 34 -0.33 -11.86 -0.54
C LEU A 34 -1.62 -12.59 -0.19
N ASN A 35 -1.51 -13.56 0.72
CA ASN A 35 -2.67 -14.27 1.23
C ASN A 35 -3.34 -13.45 2.34
N ALA A 36 -4.63 -13.13 2.18
CA ALA A 36 -5.37 -12.36 3.17
C ALA A 36 -5.68 -13.12 4.47
N GLU A 37 -5.67 -14.44 4.43
CA GLU A 37 -5.87 -15.28 5.63
C GLU A 37 -4.62 -15.35 6.53
N GLU A 38 -3.48 -14.82 6.07
CA GLU A 38 -2.20 -14.88 6.77
C GLU A 38 -1.84 -13.53 7.40
N THR A 39 -1.12 -13.58 8.52
CA THR A 39 -0.56 -12.40 9.17
C THR A 39 0.93 -12.28 8.91
N TYR A 40 1.36 -11.06 8.61
CA TYR A 40 2.71 -10.71 8.22
C TYR A 40 3.32 -9.74 9.22
N THR A 41 4.60 -9.96 9.52
CA THR A 41 5.40 -9.01 10.30
C THR A 41 5.86 -7.86 9.39
N LYS A 42 6.29 -6.74 9.99
CA LYS A 42 6.91 -5.64 9.21
C LYS A 42 8.09 -6.13 8.38
N THR A 43 8.88 -7.05 8.93
CA THR A 43 10.03 -7.65 8.25
C THR A 43 9.59 -8.52 7.07
N ALA A 44 8.55 -9.35 7.25
CA ALA A 44 8.01 -10.17 6.16
C ALA A 44 7.48 -9.31 5.00
N LEU A 45 6.75 -8.23 5.31
CA LEU A 45 6.28 -7.28 4.29
C LEU A 45 7.43 -6.56 3.59
N SER A 46 8.46 -6.16 4.34
CA SER A 46 9.69 -5.57 3.80
C SER A 46 10.37 -6.49 2.79
N GLU A 47 10.53 -7.77 3.15
CA GLU A 47 11.16 -8.77 2.30
C GLU A 47 10.31 -9.09 1.08
N ALA A 48 9.01 -9.29 1.26
CA ALA A 48 8.07 -9.59 0.17
C ALA A 48 8.02 -8.43 -0.86
N ALA A 49 8.01 -7.18 -0.39
CA ALA A 49 7.98 -6.01 -1.27
C ALA A 49 9.36 -5.63 -1.83
N GLY A 50 10.44 -6.24 -1.36
CA GLY A 50 11.81 -5.85 -1.70
C GLY A 50 12.14 -4.41 -1.28
N VAL A 51 11.43 -3.87 -0.29
CA VAL A 51 11.63 -2.51 0.24
C VAL A 51 12.37 -2.61 1.57
N PRO A 52 13.44 -1.85 1.80
CA PRO A 52 14.16 -1.89 3.08
C PRO A 52 13.25 -1.57 4.27
N LEU A 53 13.30 -2.39 5.32
CA LEU A 53 12.47 -2.22 6.53
C LEU A 53 12.60 -0.82 7.14
N LYS A 54 13.82 -0.28 7.17
CA LYS A 54 14.09 1.08 7.65
C LYS A 54 13.35 2.15 6.84
N THR A 55 13.20 1.95 5.53
CA THR A 55 12.44 2.86 4.67
C THR A 55 10.96 2.79 5.01
N LEU A 56 10.37 1.59 5.11
CA LEU A 56 8.96 1.44 5.50
C LEU A 56 8.64 2.08 6.86
N TYR A 57 9.59 2.00 7.80
CA TYR A 57 9.45 2.59 9.12
C TYR A 57 9.56 4.13 9.11
N LEU A 58 10.55 4.68 8.40
CA LEU A 58 10.78 6.12 8.36
C LEU A 58 9.73 6.85 7.52
N ASP A 59 9.29 6.20 6.44
CA ASP A 59 8.29 6.74 5.54
C ASP A 59 6.88 6.59 6.12
N GLY A 60 6.64 5.65 7.05
CA GLY A 60 5.30 5.42 7.62
C GLY A 60 4.36 4.70 6.66
N THR A 61 4.88 4.12 5.57
CA THR A 61 4.08 3.53 4.48
C THR A 61 3.05 2.52 5.00
N LEU A 62 3.42 1.64 5.92
CA LEU A 62 2.51 0.60 6.42
C LEU A 62 1.35 1.18 7.23
N GLU A 63 1.59 2.26 7.98
CA GLU A 63 0.53 2.93 8.76
C GLU A 63 -0.44 3.68 7.85
N GLU A 64 0.07 4.26 6.77
CA GLU A 64 -0.76 4.89 5.76
C GLU A 64 -1.63 3.85 5.03
N LEU A 65 -1.08 2.70 4.67
CA LEU A 65 -1.85 1.63 4.04
C LEU A 65 -2.93 1.05 4.97
N VAL A 66 -2.71 1.07 6.29
CA VAL A 66 -3.75 0.76 7.27
C VAL A 66 -4.83 1.84 7.27
N THR A 67 -4.44 3.11 7.21
CA THR A 67 -5.37 4.26 7.17
C THR A 67 -6.25 4.25 5.91
N VAL A 68 -5.70 3.84 4.77
CA VAL A 68 -6.42 3.68 3.50
C VAL A 68 -7.30 2.43 3.48
N GLY A 69 -7.10 1.49 4.40
CA GLY A 69 -7.87 0.24 4.50
C GLY A 69 -7.35 -0.88 3.59
N LEU A 70 -6.06 -0.87 3.23
CA LEU A 70 -5.44 -1.97 2.48
C LEU A 70 -4.80 -3.02 3.41
N LEU A 71 -4.49 -2.62 4.64
CA LEU A 71 -3.95 -3.48 5.68
C LEU A 71 -4.75 -3.30 6.98
N GLU A 72 -4.82 -4.34 7.77
CA GLU A 72 -5.22 -4.24 9.17
C GLU A 72 -3.99 -4.40 10.06
N LYS A 73 -3.87 -3.55 11.07
CA LYS A 73 -2.80 -3.63 12.07
C LYS A 73 -3.29 -4.40 13.29
N HIS A 74 -2.57 -5.46 13.65
CA HIS A 74 -2.80 -6.26 14.86
C HIS A 74 -1.66 -5.97 15.84
N GLU A 75 -1.95 -5.19 16.88
CA GLU A 75 -1.00 -4.84 17.94
C GLU A 75 -1.50 -5.40 19.27
N ALA A 76 -0.69 -6.25 19.90
CA ALA A 76 -0.94 -6.78 21.24
C ALA A 76 0.21 -6.40 22.18
N GLU A 77 -0.11 -6.15 23.45
CA GLU A 77 0.86 -5.68 24.44
C GLU A 77 2.00 -6.69 24.65
N GLY A 78 3.22 -6.29 24.29
CA GLY A 78 4.42 -7.12 24.43
C GLY A 78 4.68 -8.08 23.27
N GLU A 79 3.87 -8.04 22.22
CA GLU A 79 4.03 -8.84 21.01
C GLU A 79 4.51 -7.98 19.82
N GLU A 80 5.08 -8.64 18.81
CA GLU A 80 5.46 -7.96 17.57
C GLU A 80 4.21 -7.49 16.81
N THR A 81 4.25 -6.29 16.25
CA THR A 81 3.15 -5.79 15.40
C THR A 81 2.99 -6.66 14.17
N LEU A 82 1.79 -7.20 13.98
CA LEU A 82 1.40 -7.98 12.82
C LEU A 82 0.45 -7.18 11.92
N PHE A 83 0.39 -7.58 10.66
CA PHE A 83 -0.46 -6.98 9.63
C PHE A 83 -1.17 -8.08 8.84
N SER A 84 -2.45 -7.91 8.54
CA SER A 84 -3.16 -8.73 7.56
C SER A 84 -3.61 -7.87 6.39
N VAL A 85 -3.85 -8.50 5.24
CA VAL A 85 -4.49 -7.83 4.12
C VAL A 85 -5.97 -7.68 4.42
N ASP A 86 -6.53 -6.48 4.21
CA ASP A 86 -7.96 -6.24 4.38
C ASP A 86 -8.71 -6.55 3.07
N ASP A 87 -8.88 -7.83 2.73
CA ASP A 87 -9.47 -8.23 1.45
C ASP A 87 -10.98 -7.96 1.33
N GLY A 88 -11.64 -7.64 2.44
CA GLY A 88 -13.04 -7.22 2.47
C GLY A 88 -13.26 -5.73 2.24
N SER A 89 -12.20 -4.93 2.13
CA SER A 89 -12.30 -3.48 2.07
C SER A 89 -12.62 -2.97 0.65
N GLU A 90 -13.38 -1.88 0.57
CA GLU A 90 -13.68 -1.22 -0.71
C GLU A 90 -12.39 -0.72 -1.40
N ALA A 91 -11.37 -0.34 -0.62
CA ALA A 91 -10.09 0.11 -1.14
C ALA A 91 -9.30 -1.04 -1.77
N PHE A 92 -9.27 -2.21 -1.12
CA PHE A 92 -8.61 -3.40 -1.64
C PHE A 92 -9.28 -3.89 -2.92
N GLU A 93 -10.61 -4.00 -2.92
CA GLU A 93 -11.37 -4.41 -4.10
C GLU A 93 -11.19 -3.45 -5.27
N ALA A 94 -11.15 -2.13 -5.02
CA ALA A 94 -10.88 -1.14 -6.05
C ALA A 94 -9.45 -1.24 -6.61
N ALA A 95 -8.45 -1.44 -5.74
CA ALA A 95 -7.06 -1.61 -6.16
C ALA A 95 -6.87 -2.89 -6.99
N LYS A 96 -7.51 -3.99 -6.58
CA LYS A 96 -7.50 -5.27 -7.31
C LYS A 96 -8.21 -5.18 -8.66
N ALA A 97 -9.35 -4.49 -8.72
CA ALA A 97 -10.07 -4.25 -9.96
C ALA A 97 -9.25 -3.41 -10.94
N PHE A 98 -8.54 -2.39 -10.44
CA PHE A 98 -7.61 -1.59 -11.24
C PHE A 98 -6.46 -2.43 -11.80
N ASP A 99 -5.79 -3.24 -10.96
CA ASP A 99 -4.70 -4.10 -11.37
C ASP A 99 -5.13 -5.10 -12.45
N THR A 100 -6.31 -5.72 -12.26
CA THR A 100 -6.91 -6.65 -13.23
C THR A 100 -7.24 -5.94 -14.56
N ALA A 101 -7.79 -4.73 -14.52
CA ALA A 101 -8.09 -3.94 -15.71
C ALA A 101 -6.82 -3.51 -16.46
N ALA A 102 -5.75 -3.19 -15.73
CA ALA A 102 -4.46 -2.83 -16.32
C ALA A 102 -3.78 -4.04 -16.99
N ALA A 103 -3.82 -5.21 -16.35
CA ALA A 103 -3.29 -6.45 -16.91
C ALA A 103 -3.99 -6.85 -18.21
N THR A 104 -5.33 -6.82 -18.22
CA THR A 104 -6.14 -7.15 -19.40
C THR A 104 -5.96 -6.14 -20.54
N SER A 105 -5.77 -4.85 -20.24
CA SER A 105 -5.48 -3.83 -21.26
C SER A 105 -4.12 -4.02 -21.93
N SER A 106 -3.16 -4.64 -21.22
CA SER A 106 -1.85 -4.99 -21.77
C SER A 106 -1.92 -6.18 -22.75
N GLU A 107 -2.80 -7.15 -22.48
CA GLU A 107 -2.99 -8.33 -23.35
C GLU A 107 -3.73 -8.04 -24.66
N VAL A 108 -4.61 -7.04 -24.70
CA VAL A 108 -5.38 -6.68 -25.92
C VAL A 108 -4.54 -5.86 -26.92
N ASN A 109 -3.37 -5.38 -26.51
CA ASN A 109 -2.53 -4.48 -27.30
C ASN A 109 -1.20 -5.13 -27.78
N ASN A 110 -1.13 -6.47 -27.75
CA ASN A 110 -0.04 -7.30 -28.28
C ASN A 110 -0.56 -8.38 -29.23
#